data_AF-A0A0N4TSJ8-F1
#
_entry.id   AF-A0A0N4TSJ8-F1
#
_cell.length_a   1.000
_cell.length_b   1.000
_cell.length_c   1.000
_cell.angle_alpha   90.00
_cell.angle_beta   90.00
_cell.angle_gamma   90.00
#
_symmetry.space_group_name_H-M   'P 1'
#
loop_
_entity.id
_entity.type
_entity.pdbx_description
1 polymer ?
#
loop_
_entity_poly.entity_id
_entity_poly.type
_entity_poly.pdbx_seq_one_letter_code
_entity_poly.pdbx_strand_id
1 'polypeptide(L)'
;MHEVTLLVLLLFSALATEESNLLDSLHLPEEHIRYWVNRDNAVRNLCFKNEICRLKHTINNKHCWGYESNCEPENSYSVQKTKCTKSNSWGRSSTESKLETFQNQGDFRKLAQTFHTIEPICISNNTEGSFLECSSHLRFCYARNIFFDFKSLNSKTSKRYRNDVIQKGQVGGNCNVLFDEKLLHSRADEKSYLQSWAHELEYFKSYRDFRISEHRCDVIFDKPTVLIKLDASVNMYHHFCDFINLYASQHINGSVDMDIDILWWDTWFNGFVDPTFGATWRAFTVNTPHELIELDGKMVCFRNAMFSMLARQRFGLYYNMPLVRSGLIHAFSRHILHRLMIRQNGPLLNKIRVTLLSRSTPFRKIINEDEVSQ
;
A
#
# COMPACT_ATOMS: atom_id res chain seq x y z
N MET A 1 -52.94 4.90 -19.02
CA MET A 1 -51.78 4.09 -19.48
C MET A 1 -50.47 4.87 -19.46
N HIS A 2 -50.39 6.10 -20.00
CA HIS A 2 -49.14 6.89 -19.99
C HIS A 2 -48.60 7.26 -18.59
N GLU A 3 -49.46 7.60 -17.61
CA GLU A 3 -49.00 7.89 -16.25
C GLU A 3 -48.35 6.69 -15.57
N VAL A 4 -48.91 5.49 -15.73
CA VAL A 4 -48.35 4.26 -15.16
C VAL A 4 -47.00 3.94 -15.81
N THR A 5 -46.87 4.13 -17.12
CA THR A 5 -45.58 3.93 -17.82
C THR A 5 -44.52 4.94 -17.37
N LEU A 6 -44.90 6.20 -17.13
CA LEU A 6 -43.98 7.24 -16.66
C LEU A 6 -43.51 6.97 -15.21
N LEU A 7 -44.42 6.54 -14.34
CA LEU A 7 -44.10 6.20 -12.95
C LEU A 7 -43.17 4.98 -12.85
N VAL A 8 -43.42 3.97 -13.70
CA VAL A 8 -42.56 2.79 -13.82
C VAL A 8 -41.16 3.18 -14.34
N LEU A 9 -41.06 4.02 -15.37
CA LEU A 9 -39.77 4.51 -15.89
C LEU A 9 -38.99 5.33 -14.86
N LEU A 10 -39.66 6.18 -14.07
CA LEU A 10 -39.02 6.95 -13.00
C LEU A 10 -38.50 6.07 -11.87
N LEU A 11 -39.27 5.05 -11.45
CA LEU A 11 -38.83 4.07 -10.44
C LEU A 11 -37.63 3.24 -10.92
N PHE A 12 -37.65 2.78 -12.18
CA PHE A 12 -36.49 2.09 -12.77
C PHE A 12 -35.26 2.99 -12.86
N SER A 13 -35.43 4.28 -13.17
CA SER A 13 -34.32 5.23 -13.21
C SER A 13 -33.73 5.50 -11.82
N ALA A 14 -34.55 5.62 -10.78
CA ALA A 14 -34.11 5.83 -9.40
C ALA A 14 -33.34 4.62 -8.85
N LEU A 15 -33.85 3.41 -9.06
CA LEU A 15 -33.18 2.16 -8.66
C LEU A 15 -31.84 1.99 -9.38
N ALA A 16 -31.78 2.25 -10.69
CA ALA A 16 -30.53 2.19 -11.44
C ALA A 16 -29.50 3.23 -10.95
N THR A 17 -29.93 4.42 -10.54
CA THR A 17 -29.02 5.43 -9.96
C THR A 17 -28.50 5.04 -8.58
N GLU A 18 -29.33 4.47 -7.71
CA GLU A 18 -28.88 3.98 -6.39
C GLU A 18 -27.89 2.82 -6.51
N GLU A 19 -28.14 1.88 -7.43
CA GLU A 19 -27.22 0.77 -7.69
C GLU A 19 -25.87 1.24 -8.29
N SER A 20 -25.88 2.24 -9.18
CA SER A 20 -24.64 2.84 -9.71
C SER A 20 -23.85 3.55 -8.61
N ASN A 21 -24.53 4.34 -7.76
CA ASN A 21 -23.91 5.08 -6.67
C ASN A 21 -23.21 4.15 -5.66
N LEU A 22 -23.79 2.98 -5.40
CA LEU A 22 -23.21 1.98 -4.50
C LEU A 22 -21.94 1.32 -5.08
N LEU A 23 -21.89 1.09 -6.40
CA LEU A 23 -20.68 0.60 -7.07
C LEU A 23 -19.57 1.67 -7.08
N ASP A 24 -19.94 2.94 -7.30
CA ASP A 24 -18.98 4.05 -7.29
C ASP A 24 -18.36 4.25 -5.88
N SER A 25 -19.10 3.92 -4.83
CA SER A 25 -18.59 3.93 -3.45
C SER A 25 -17.48 2.91 -3.15
N LEU A 26 -17.25 1.92 -4.02
CA LEU A 26 -16.11 1.01 -3.88
C LEU A 26 -14.78 1.72 -4.15
N HIS A 27 -14.81 2.82 -4.92
CA HIS A 27 -13.60 3.54 -5.34
C HIS A 27 -12.54 2.61 -5.96
N LEU A 28 -13.00 1.63 -6.75
CA LEU A 28 -12.17 0.63 -7.40
C LEU A 28 -12.38 0.66 -8.92
N PRO A 29 -11.31 0.51 -9.72
CA PRO A 29 -11.45 0.23 -11.13
C PRO A 29 -12.33 -1.00 -11.34
N GLU A 30 -13.26 -0.93 -12.29
CA GLU A 30 -14.20 -2.02 -12.60
C GLU A 30 -13.49 -3.37 -12.84
N GLU A 31 -12.33 -3.33 -13.50
CA GLU A 31 -11.54 -4.53 -13.79
C GLU A 31 -10.93 -5.16 -12.52
N HIS A 32 -10.80 -4.41 -11.42
CA HIS A 32 -10.25 -4.89 -10.14
C HIS A 32 -11.32 -5.45 -9.20
N ILE A 33 -12.59 -5.05 -9.35
CA ILE A 33 -13.68 -5.42 -8.43
C ILE A 33 -13.74 -6.93 -8.22
N ARG A 34 -13.72 -7.72 -9.31
CA ARG A 34 -13.74 -9.18 -9.24
C ARG A 34 -12.58 -9.78 -8.43
N TYR A 35 -11.44 -9.13 -8.40
CA TYR A 35 -10.28 -9.62 -7.65
C TYR A 35 -10.37 -9.20 -6.17
N TRP A 36 -10.79 -7.96 -5.89
CA TRP A 36 -10.98 -7.47 -4.52
C TRP A 36 -12.14 -8.13 -3.78
N VAL A 37 -13.22 -8.52 -4.47
CA VAL A 37 -14.32 -9.30 -3.86
C VAL A 37 -13.81 -10.61 -3.25
N ASN A 38 -12.76 -11.21 -3.79
CA ASN A 38 -12.16 -12.43 -3.23
C ASN A 38 -11.14 -12.16 -2.12
N ARG A 39 -10.69 -10.91 -1.95
CA ARG A 39 -9.64 -10.53 -0.98
C ARG A 39 -10.15 -9.73 0.22
N ASP A 40 -11.01 -8.74 -0.01
CA ASP A 40 -11.48 -7.79 0.98
C ASP A 40 -12.95 -8.10 1.33
N ASN A 41 -13.20 -8.42 2.60
CA ASN A 41 -14.53 -8.77 3.10
C ASN A 41 -15.50 -7.58 3.04
N ALA A 42 -15.04 -6.34 3.22
CA ALA A 42 -15.88 -5.15 3.13
C ALA A 42 -16.34 -4.94 1.69
N VAL A 43 -15.41 -5.05 0.72
CA VAL A 43 -15.73 -5.00 -0.72
C VAL A 43 -16.70 -6.11 -1.10
N ARG A 44 -16.45 -7.34 -0.63
CA ARG A 44 -17.34 -8.49 -0.85
C ARG A 44 -18.76 -8.20 -0.35
N ASN A 45 -18.88 -7.75 0.90
CA ASN A 45 -20.16 -7.48 1.53
C ASN A 45 -20.92 -6.36 0.83
N LEU A 46 -20.23 -5.31 0.40
CA LEU A 46 -20.84 -4.22 -0.36
C LEU A 46 -21.32 -4.70 -1.74
N CYS A 47 -20.48 -5.47 -2.45
CA CYS A 47 -20.83 -6.04 -3.75
C CYS A 47 -22.02 -7.01 -3.66
N PHE A 48 -22.14 -7.80 -2.58
CA PHE A 48 -23.28 -8.69 -2.38
C PHE A 48 -24.62 -7.97 -2.20
N LYS A 49 -24.60 -6.74 -1.66
CA LYS A 49 -25.81 -5.91 -1.48
C LYS A 49 -26.28 -5.26 -2.79
N ASN A 50 -25.44 -5.25 -3.83
CA ASN A 50 -25.74 -4.68 -5.13
C ASN A 50 -26.00 -5.79 -6.14
N GLU A 51 -27.18 -5.84 -6.76
CA GLU A 51 -27.54 -6.96 -7.64
C GLU A 51 -26.63 -7.03 -8.87
N ILE A 52 -26.36 -5.89 -9.51
CA ILE A 52 -25.46 -5.77 -10.67
C ILE A 52 -24.05 -6.27 -10.32
N CYS A 53 -23.48 -5.81 -9.20
CA CYS A 53 -22.15 -6.20 -8.75
C CYS A 53 -22.09 -7.70 -8.48
N ARG A 54 -23.06 -8.23 -7.73
CA ARG A 54 -23.15 -9.64 -7.37
C ARG A 54 -23.21 -10.53 -8.61
N LEU A 55 -24.10 -10.21 -9.55
CA LEU A 55 -24.27 -10.96 -10.80
C LEU A 55 -22.98 -10.95 -11.65
N LYS A 56 -22.29 -9.81 -11.70
CA LYS A 56 -21.13 -9.59 -12.56
C LYS A 56 -19.80 -10.08 -11.97
N HIS A 57 -19.63 -9.99 -10.65
CA HIS A 57 -18.34 -10.13 -10.00
C HIS A 57 -18.27 -11.19 -8.90
N THR A 58 -19.39 -11.77 -8.47
CA THR A 58 -19.38 -12.74 -7.36
C THR A 58 -19.72 -14.16 -7.78
N ILE A 59 -20.70 -14.33 -8.67
CA ILE A 59 -21.15 -15.66 -9.10
C ILE A 59 -20.03 -16.36 -9.90
N ASN A 60 -19.66 -17.58 -9.47
CA ASN A 60 -18.62 -18.41 -10.10
C ASN A 60 -17.26 -17.71 -10.29
N ASN A 61 -16.95 -16.71 -9.45
CA ASN A 61 -15.73 -15.94 -9.58
C ASN A 61 -14.51 -16.67 -9.02
N LYS A 62 -13.70 -17.24 -9.91
CA LYS A 62 -12.42 -17.89 -9.58
C LYS A 62 -11.21 -16.96 -9.66
N HIS A 63 -11.39 -15.69 -10.02
CA HIS A 63 -10.29 -14.75 -10.25
C HIS A 63 -9.54 -14.41 -8.95
N CYS A 64 -8.23 -14.24 -9.07
CA CYS A 64 -7.34 -14.00 -7.94
C CYS A 64 -6.15 -13.15 -8.37
N TRP A 65 -5.46 -12.52 -7.42
CA TRP A 65 -4.35 -11.63 -7.75
C TRP A 65 -3.09 -12.41 -8.18
N GLY A 66 -2.92 -13.63 -7.69
CA GLY A 66 -1.81 -14.52 -8.03
C GLY A 66 -0.90 -14.87 -6.86
N TYR A 67 -1.08 -14.23 -5.70
CA TYR A 67 -0.32 -14.53 -4.48
C TYR A 67 -1.10 -15.42 -3.50
N GLU A 68 -2.40 -15.60 -3.70
CA GLU A 68 -3.25 -16.46 -2.88
C GLU A 68 -2.89 -17.93 -3.10
N SER A 69 -2.84 -18.72 -2.03
CA SER A 69 -2.39 -20.13 -2.06
C SER A 69 -3.25 -21.05 -2.94
N ASN A 70 -4.52 -20.71 -3.14
CA ASN A 70 -5.49 -21.42 -3.97
C ASN A 70 -5.72 -20.76 -5.35
N CYS A 71 -4.84 -19.85 -5.77
CA CYS A 71 -4.96 -19.16 -7.04
C CYS A 71 -4.38 -19.98 -8.20
N GLU A 72 -5.26 -20.55 -9.02
CA GLU A 72 -4.83 -21.18 -10.26
C GLU A 72 -4.20 -20.16 -11.22
N PRO A 73 -3.07 -20.47 -11.89
CA PRO A 73 -2.34 -19.51 -12.73
C PRO A 73 -3.21 -18.84 -13.81
N GLU A 74 -4.13 -19.59 -14.41
CA GLU A 74 -5.09 -19.15 -15.42
C GLU A 74 -6.13 -18.13 -14.92
N ASN A 75 -6.36 -18.09 -13.61
CA ASN A 75 -7.29 -17.16 -12.98
C ASN A 75 -6.60 -15.90 -12.42
N SER A 76 -5.26 -15.88 -12.42
CA SER A 76 -4.47 -14.77 -11.88
C SER A 76 -4.62 -13.48 -12.69
N TYR A 77 -4.52 -12.31 -12.05
CA TYR A 77 -4.59 -11.02 -12.73
C TYR A 77 -3.54 -10.88 -13.84
N SER A 78 -2.32 -11.34 -13.57
CA SER A 78 -1.17 -11.12 -14.43
C SER A 78 -1.16 -11.99 -15.70
N VAL A 79 -1.92 -13.10 -15.74
CA VAL A 79 -1.93 -14.04 -16.88
C VAL A 79 -2.28 -13.37 -18.21
N GLN A 80 -3.16 -12.38 -18.19
CA GLN A 80 -3.60 -11.67 -19.40
C GLN A 80 -2.65 -10.51 -19.78
N LYS A 81 -1.81 -10.06 -18.85
CA LYS A 81 -0.98 -8.85 -18.99
C LYS A 81 0.45 -9.20 -19.38
N THR A 82 1.00 -10.26 -18.78
CA THR A 82 2.38 -10.70 -18.97
C THR A 82 2.46 -11.68 -20.14
N LYS A 83 2.87 -11.21 -21.33
CA LYS A 83 3.13 -12.08 -22.49
C LYS A 83 4.62 -12.14 -22.80
N CYS A 84 5.21 -13.33 -22.78
CA CYS A 84 6.55 -13.58 -23.29
C CYS A 84 6.49 -13.72 -24.81
N THR A 85 6.93 -12.69 -25.54
CA THR A 85 6.83 -12.66 -27.02
C THR A 85 8.08 -13.19 -27.74
N LYS A 86 9.16 -13.52 -27.03
CA LYS A 86 10.40 -14.04 -27.62
C LYS A 86 10.87 -15.29 -26.88
N SER A 87 11.14 -16.37 -27.60
CA SER A 87 12.10 -17.40 -27.17
C SER A 87 13.50 -16.84 -27.41
N ASN A 88 14.41 -16.94 -26.43
CA ASN A 88 15.66 -16.16 -26.50
C ASN A 88 16.76 -16.82 -27.33
N SER A 89 17.49 -15.99 -28.07
CA SER A 89 18.86 -16.22 -28.57
C SER A 89 19.95 -16.07 -27.48
N TRP A 90 19.61 -15.70 -26.24
CA TRP A 90 20.55 -15.54 -25.12
C TRP A 90 20.03 -16.26 -23.87
N GLY A 91 20.67 -17.39 -23.53
CA GLY A 91 20.49 -18.14 -22.28
C GLY A 91 19.79 -19.50 -22.44
N ARG A 92 20.35 -20.54 -21.81
CA ARG A 92 19.90 -21.94 -21.80
C ARG A 92 18.58 -22.23 -21.04
N SER A 93 17.93 -21.21 -20.45
CA SER A 93 16.66 -21.41 -19.73
C SER A 93 15.42 -21.29 -20.63
N SER A 94 14.44 -22.17 -20.41
CA SER A 94 13.16 -22.18 -21.10
C SER A 94 12.39 -20.88 -20.89
N THR A 95 11.49 -20.55 -21.82
CA THR A 95 10.62 -19.36 -21.72
C THR A 95 9.74 -19.39 -20.46
N GLU A 96 9.31 -20.59 -20.03
CA GLU A 96 8.50 -20.82 -18.84
C GLU A 96 9.25 -20.48 -17.54
N SER A 97 10.50 -20.94 -17.41
CA SER A 97 11.36 -20.63 -16.26
C SER A 97 11.64 -19.12 -16.10
N LYS A 98 11.70 -18.38 -17.22
CA LYS A 98 11.87 -16.92 -17.21
C LYS A 98 10.60 -16.19 -16.79
N LEU A 99 9.43 -16.66 -17.24
CA LEU A 99 8.14 -16.10 -16.84
C LEU A 99 7.91 -16.31 -15.35
N GLU A 100 8.18 -17.50 -14.84
CA GLU A 100 8.07 -17.81 -13.42
C GLU A 100 9.01 -16.91 -12.59
N THR A 101 10.28 -16.78 -13.01
CA THR A 101 11.24 -15.87 -12.37
C THR A 101 10.70 -14.44 -12.34
N PHE A 102 10.18 -13.95 -13.47
CA PHE A 102 9.58 -12.62 -13.55
C PHE A 102 8.38 -12.47 -12.61
N GLN A 103 7.47 -13.45 -12.56
CA GLN A 103 6.30 -13.38 -11.69
C GLN A 103 6.71 -13.34 -10.21
N ASN A 104 7.66 -14.18 -9.81
CA ASN A 104 8.15 -14.27 -8.43
C ASN A 104 8.94 -13.04 -7.99
N GLN A 105 9.52 -12.30 -8.93
CA GLN A 105 10.36 -11.15 -8.61
C GLN A 105 9.67 -9.81 -8.88
N GLY A 106 8.91 -9.66 -9.97
CA GLY A 106 8.44 -8.38 -10.49
C GLY A 106 6.92 -8.25 -10.66
N ASP A 107 6.15 -9.22 -10.16
CA ASP A 107 4.68 -9.24 -10.29
C ASP A 107 4.01 -9.64 -8.96
N PHE A 108 2.69 -9.83 -8.95
CA PHE A 108 1.90 -10.13 -7.75
C PHE A 108 2.43 -11.31 -6.93
N ARG A 109 2.99 -12.36 -7.55
CA ARG A 109 3.56 -13.52 -6.84
C ARG A 109 4.68 -13.16 -5.88
N LYS A 110 5.39 -12.04 -6.10
CA LYS A 110 6.37 -11.54 -5.13
C LYS A 110 5.76 -11.28 -3.76
N LEU A 111 4.52 -10.78 -3.72
CA LEU A 111 3.86 -10.45 -2.46
C LEU A 111 3.62 -11.71 -1.62
N ALA A 112 3.51 -12.89 -2.25
CA ALA A 112 3.37 -14.17 -1.55
C ALA A 112 4.55 -14.45 -0.60
N GLN A 113 5.77 -14.03 -0.94
CA GLN A 113 6.94 -14.22 -0.07
C GLN A 113 6.83 -13.41 1.23
N THR A 114 6.27 -12.19 1.12
CA THR A 114 6.03 -11.36 2.32
C THR A 114 4.85 -11.92 3.10
N PHE A 115 3.76 -12.25 2.42
CA PHE A 115 2.53 -12.77 3.02
C PHE A 115 2.75 -14.08 3.80
N HIS A 116 3.44 -15.07 3.22
CA HIS A 116 3.65 -16.39 3.84
C HIS A 116 4.66 -16.39 5.00
N THR A 117 5.36 -15.28 5.26
CA THR A 117 6.31 -15.17 6.36
C THR A 117 5.78 -14.34 7.52
N ILE A 118 4.54 -13.87 7.44
CA ILE A 118 3.89 -13.16 8.54
C ILE A 118 3.65 -14.15 9.68
N GLU A 119 4.27 -13.88 10.83
CA GLU A 119 4.01 -14.64 12.06
C GLU A 119 3.81 -13.69 13.24
N PRO A 120 2.96 -14.08 14.21
CA PRO A 120 2.67 -13.27 15.38
C PRO A 120 3.87 -13.20 16.34
N ILE A 121 4.19 -11.99 16.78
CA ILE A 121 5.22 -11.69 17.79
C ILE A 121 4.56 -11.36 19.14
N CYS A 122 3.40 -10.70 19.11
CA CYS A 122 2.63 -10.32 20.29
C CYS A 122 1.17 -10.75 20.09
N ILE A 123 0.62 -11.49 21.05
CA ILE A 123 -0.80 -11.88 21.06
C ILE A 123 -1.41 -11.54 22.40
N SER A 124 -2.61 -10.97 22.32
CA SER A 124 -3.54 -10.89 23.42
C SER A 124 -4.90 -11.50 23.05
N ASN A 125 -5.52 -12.17 24.01
CA ASN A 125 -6.90 -12.68 23.87
C ASN A 125 -7.97 -11.61 24.16
N ASN A 126 -7.57 -10.41 24.59
CA ASN A 126 -8.48 -9.30 24.87
C ASN A 126 -8.55 -8.35 23.66
N THR A 127 -9.75 -7.84 23.36
CA THR A 127 -9.98 -6.79 22.36
C THR A 127 -9.27 -5.47 22.71
N GLU A 128 -9.03 -5.19 23.99
CA GLU A 128 -8.20 -4.06 24.46
C GLU A 128 -6.71 -4.38 24.52
N GLY A 129 -6.34 -5.66 24.46
CA GLY A 129 -4.96 -6.09 24.48
C GLY A 129 -4.28 -5.93 23.12
N SER A 130 -2.96 -6.06 23.10
CA SER A 130 -2.16 -5.77 21.93
C SER A 130 -1.95 -6.98 21.04
N PHE A 131 -1.71 -6.69 19.77
CA PHE A 131 -1.33 -7.66 18.76
C PHE A 131 -0.21 -7.07 17.91
N LEU A 132 0.76 -7.90 17.52
CA LEU A 132 1.79 -7.55 16.54
C LEU A 132 2.14 -8.82 15.77
N GLU A 133 2.04 -8.75 14.46
CA GLU A 133 2.58 -9.75 13.54
C GLU A 133 3.39 -9.05 12.46
N CYS A 134 4.44 -9.72 12.02
CA CYS A 134 5.37 -9.16 11.05
C CYS A 134 5.83 -10.23 10.07
N SER A 135 6.12 -9.82 8.84
CA SER A 135 6.84 -10.64 7.87
C SER A 135 8.30 -10.83 8.32
N SER A 136 9.03 -11.70 7.62
CA SER A 136 10.49 -11.77 7.73
C SER A 136 11.15 -10.40 7.58
N HIS A 137 12.27 -10.21 8.29
CA HIS A 137 13.07 -8.98 8.29
C HIS A 137 12.33 -7.72 8.76
N LEU A 138 11.14 -7.84 9.39
CA LEU A 138 10.29 -6.72 9.79
C LEU A 138 9.98 -5.76 8.63
N ARG A 139 9.80 -6.31 7.42
CA ARG A 139 9.55 -5.55 6.18
C ARG A 139 8.12 -5.06 6.04
N PHE A 140 7.18 -5.76 6.67
CA PHE A 140 5.77 -5.40 6.80
C PHE A 140 5.29 -5.89 8.16
N CYS A 141 4.49 -5.09 8.86
CA CYS A 141 3.88 -5.49 10.12
C CYS A 141 2.44 -4.98 10.22
N TYR A 142 1.62 -5.71 10.96
CA TYR A 142 0.32 -5.27 11.41
C TYR A 142 0.28 -5.31 12.93
N ALA A 143 -0.26 -4.26 13.54
CA ALA A 143 -0.37 -4.14 14.98
C ALA A 143 -1.74 -3.60 15.42
N ARG A 144 -2.15 -3.99 16.62
CA ARG A 144 -3.37 -3.51 17.29
C ARG A 144 -3.04 -3.09 18.71
N ASN A 145 -3.62 -1.98 19.13
CA ASN A 145 -3.47 -1.39 20.46
C ASN A 145 -2.00 -1.29 20.90
N ILE A 146 -1.17 -0.55 20.18
CA ILE A 146 0.25 -0.34 20.53
C ILE A 146 0.54 1.13 20.81
N PHE A 147 1.68 1.43 21.43
CA PHE A 147 2.15 2.80 21.63
C PHE A 147 3.57 3.02 21.11
N PHE A 148 3.86 4.28 20.79
CA PHE A 148 5.19 4.85 20.59
C PHE A 148 5.35 6.10 21.47
N ASP A 149 6.47 6.23 22.15
CA ASP A 149 6.87 7.42 22.91
C ASP A 149 7.94 8.18 22.13
N PHE A 150 7.57 9.31 21.55
CA PHE A 150 8.43 10.11 20.67
C PHE A 150 9.28 11.15 21.41
N LYS A 151 9.53 11.02 22.72
CA LYS A 151 10.46 11.94 23.44
C LYS A 151 11.89 11.98 22.89
N SER A 152 12.31 10.97 22.12
CA SER A 152 13.65 10.90 21.50
C SER A 152 13.70 11.51 20.09
N LEU A 153 12.55 11.95 19.55
CA LEU A 153 12.48 12.50 18.19
C LEU A 153 13.21 13.85 18.09
N ASN A 154 13.04 14.77 19.04
CA ASN A 154 13.68 16.10 19.04
C ASN A 154 13.60 16.78 17.65
N SER A 155 12.38 17.05 17.21
CA SER A 155 12.09 17.41 15.81
C SER A 155 12.80 18.68 15.36
N LYS A 156 12.99 19.66 16.25
CA LYS A 156 13.58 20.99 15.96
C LYS A 156 14.95 20.95 15.29
N THR A 157 15.75 19.93 15.57
CA THR A 157 17.10 19.76 14.99
C THR A 157 17.23 18.44 14.22
N SER A 158 16.11 17.76 13.96
CA SER A 158 16.11 16.41 13.45
C SER A 158 16.46 16.35 11.96
N LYS A 159 17.31 15.39 11.60
CA LYS A 159 17.72 15.14 10.22
C LYS A 159 16.83 14.04 9.63
N ARG A 160 16.67 14.08 8.30
CA ARG A 160 15.99 13.03 7.54
C ARG A 160 16.72 11.68 7.69
N TYR A 161 15.96 10.59 7.72
CA TYR A 161 16.41 9.20 7.81
C TYR A 161 17.07 8.79 9.14
N ARG A 162 16.61 9.35 10.27
CA ARG A 162 17.08 8.91 11.59
C ARG A 162 16.57 7.51 11.94
N ASN A 163 17.49 6.68 12.43
CA ASN A 163 17.25 5.29 12.85
C ASN A 163 17.22 5.12 14.38
N ASP A 164 17.33 6.22 15.13
CA ASP A 164 17.46 6.27 16.59
C ASP A 164 16.26 6.97 17.26
N VAL A 165 15.15 7.14 16.52
CA VAL A 165 13.96 7.83 17.00
C VAL A 165 13.30 7.08 18.16
N ILE A 166 13.33 5.75 18.13
CA ILE A 166 12.72 4.89 19.15
C ILE A 166 13.81 4.18 19.93
N GLN A 167 13.73 4.28 21.26
CA GLN A 167 14.67 3.71 22.23
C GLN A 167 13.97 2.68 23.12
N LYS A 168 14.77 2.04 23.98
CA LYS A 168 14.25 1.10 24.99
C LYS A 168 13.16 1.75 25.84
N GLY A 169 12.04 1.05 25.95
CA GLY A 169 10.89 1.53 26.72
C GLY A 169 9.96 2.49 25.98
N GLN A 170 10.24 2.80 24.72
CA GLN A 170 9.45 3.76 23.94
C GLN A 170 8.49 3.13 22.95
N VAL A 171 8.38 1.81 22.92
CA VAL A 171 7.46 1.11 22.02
C VAL A 171 6.99 -0.18 22.68
N GLY A 172 5.70 -0.47 22.57
CA GLY A 172 5.17 -1.69 23.16
C GLY A 172 3.65 -1.80 23.15
N GLY A 173 3.18 -2.78 23.91
CA GLY A 173 1.78 -3.09 24.07
C GLY A 173 1.56 -4.11 25.20
N ASN A 174 0.33 -4.57 25.39
CA ASN A 174 -0.05 -5.59 26.35
C ASN A 174 -0.25 -6.95 25.67
N CYS A 175 0.78 -7.79 25.69
CA CYS A 175 0.77 -9.12 25.09
C CYS A 175 0.58 -10.18 26.19
N ASN A 176 -0.66 -10.42 26.62
CA ASN A 176 -0.93 -11.29 27.77
C ASN A 176 -0.91 -12.80 27.45
N VAL A 177 -0.98 -13.20 26.17
CA VAL A 177 -0.95 -14.61 25.75
C VAL A 177 0.43 -15.01 25.27
N LEU A 178 1.02 -14.25 24.35
CA LEU A 178 2.32 -14.55 23.75
C LEU A 178 3.10 -13.26 23.54
N PHE A 179 4.36 -13.25 23.94
CA PHE A 179 5.35 -12.27 23.49
C PHE A 179 6.65 -12.99 23.14
N ASP A 180 6.93 -13.12 21.84
CA ASP A 180 8.13 -13.79 21.34
C ASP A 180 9.25 -12.79 21.06
N GLU A 181 9.97 -12.44 22.12
CA GLU A 181 11.13 -11.56 22.04
C GLU A 181 12.25 -12.13 21.16
N LYS A 182 12.41 -13.47 21.11
CA LYS A 182 13.47 -14.10 20.31
C LYS A 182 13.18 -13.97 18.82
N LEU A 183 11.93 -14.17 18.42
CA LEU A 183 11.48 -14.00 17.05
C LEU A 183 11.59 -12.53 16.60
N LEU A 184 11.23 -11.58 17.47
CA LEU A 184 11.40 -10.16 17.18
C LEU A 184 12.86 -9.83 16.86
N HIS A 185 13.79 -10.23 17.74
CA HIS A 185 15.22 -9.95 17.56
C HIS A 185 15.81 -10.69 16.35
N SER A 186 15.39 -11.93 16.09
CA SER A 186 15.90 -12.69 14.93
C SER A 186 15.42 -12.11 13.60
N ARG A 187 14.26 -11.44 13.56
CA ARG A 187 13.73 -10.72 12.39
C ARG A 187 14.23 -9.29 12.27
N ALA A 188 14.91 -8.73 13.27
CA ALA A 188 15.53 -7.42 13.21
C ALA A 188 16.95 -7.48 12.59
N ASP A 189 17.14 -8.37 11.61
CA ASP A 189 18.43 -8.72 11.00
C ASP A 189 18.82 -7.84 9.80
N GLU A 190 17.85 -7.19 9.15
CA GLU A 190 18.10 -6.19 8.09
C GLU A 190 17.77 -4.77 8.58
N LYS A 191 18.75 -4.08 9.16
CA LYS A 191 18.57 -2.73 9.72
C LYS A 191 18.99 -1.63 8.76
N SER A 192 18.00 -0.96 8.16
CA SER A 192 18.19 0.27 7.38
C SER A 192 16.87 1.00 7.21
N TYR A 193 16.91 2.34 7.22
CA TYR A 193 15.71 3.20 7.28
C TYR A 193 14.65 2.80 6.26
N LEU A 194 15.01 2.60 4.99
CA LEU A 194 14.08 2.27 3.90
C LEU A 194 14.04 0.78 3.56
N GLN A 195 14.63 -0.09 4.39
CA GLN A 195 14.64 -1.54 4.17
C GLN A 195 13.67 -2.27 5.09
N SER A 196 13.52 -1.83 6.34
CA SER A 196 12.64 -2.47 7.32
C SER A 196 12.16 -1.50 8.41
N TRP A 197 11.29 -2.01 9.27
CA TRP A 197 10.84 -1.39 10.52
C TRP A 197 11.64 -1.86 11.74
N ALA A 198 12.80 -2.48 11.51
CA ALA A 198 13.59 -3.06 12.59
C ALA A 198 14.04 -2.03 13.63
N HIS A 199 14.42 -0.82 13.22
CA HIS A 199 14.84 0.24 14.15
C HIS A 199 13.71 0.73 15.06
N GLU A 200 12.47 0.74 14.56
CA GLU A 200 11.32 1.21 15.30
C GLU A 200 10.73 0.13 16.21
N LEU A 201 10.92 -1.16 15.87
CA LEU A 201 10.29 -2.28 16.56
C LEU A 201 11.26 -3.13 17.38
N GLU A 202 12.58 -3.01 17.22
CA GLU A 202 13.55 -3.85 17.96
C GLU A 202 13.44 -3.72 19.49
N TYR A 203 12.91 -2.59 19.97
CA TYR A 203 12.69 -2.33 21.38
C TYR A 203 11.27 -2.59 21.86
N PHE A 204 10.41 -3.19 21.03
CA PHE A 204 9.04 -3.53 21.40
C PHE A 204 9.05 -4.42 22.64
N LYS A 205 8.23 -4.07 23.64
CA LYS A 205 8.08 -4.83 24.88
C LYS A 205 6.62 -4.99 25.28
N SER A 206 6.34 -6.06 26.02
CA SER A 206 5.04 -6.31 26.63
C SER A 206 4.93 -5.63 28.01
N TYR A 207 3.83 -4.90 28.21
CA TYR A 207 3.48 -4.17 29.44
C TYR A 207 2.10 -4.62 29.89
N ARG A 208 2.04 -5.36 31.01
CA ARG A 208 0.80 -6.00 31.50
C ARG A 208 -0.33 -5.02 31.78
N ASP A 209 -0.01 -3.82 32.22
CA ASP A 209 -1.00 -2.81 32.61
C ASP A 209 -1.38 -1.89 31.45
N PHE A 210 -0.69 -1.98 30.30
CA PHE A 210 -0.96 -1.12 29.16
C PHE A 210 -2.35 -1.38 28.58
N ARG A 211 -3.03 -0.28 28.28
CA ARG A 211 -4.33 -0.12 27.62
C ARG A 211 -4.37 1.30 27.11
N ILE A 212 -4.89 1.50 25.90
CA ILE A 212 -5.04 2.83 25.33
C ILE A 212 -6.10 3.60 26.13
N SER A 213 -5.72 4.76 26.65
CA SER A 213 -6.60 5.71 27.34
C SER A 213 -6.05 7.13 27.20
N GLU A 214 -6.94 8.11 27.30
CA GLU A 214 -6.57 9.55 27.25
C GLU A 214 -5.64 9.96 28.40
N HIS A 215 -5.60 9.19 29.50
CA HIS A 215 -4.66 9.43 30.60
C HIS A 215 -3.23 8.93 30.33
N ARG A 216 -3.03 8.12 29.29
CA ARG A 216 -1.73 7.53 28.94
C ARG A 216 -1.23 7.92 27.57
N CYS A 217 -2.12 8.25 26.65
CA CYS A 217 -1.78 8.59 25.29
C CYS A 217 -2.12 10.07 25.08
N ASP A 218 -1.13 10.87 24.67
CA ASP A 218 -1.35 12.27 24.30
C ASP A 218 -2.07 12.37 22.95
N VAL A 219 -1.86 11.39 22.07
CA VAL A 219 -2.53 11.26 20.77
C VAL A 219 -2.99 9.82 20.60
N ILE A 220 -4.25 9.64 20.19
CA ILE A 220 -4.82 8.34 19.87
C ILE A 220 -5.26 8.35 18.42
N PHE A 221 -4.71 7.45 17.62
CA PHE A 221 -5.18 7.14 16.28
C PHE A 221 -6.22 6.03 16.37
N ASP A 222 -7.50 6.40 16.32
CA ASP A 222 -8.60 5.45 16.38
C ASP A 222 -8.91 4.78 15.03
N LYS A 223 -8.66 5.48 13.91
CA LYS A 223 -8.78 4.91 12.57
C LYS A 223 -7.61 3.98 12.26
N PRO A 224 -7.77 3.00 11.34
CA PRO A 224 -6.63 2.25 10.82
C PRO A 224 -5.59 3.21 10.26
N THR A 225 -4.36 3.13 10.77
CA THR A 225 -3.29 4.05 10.40
C THR A 225 -2.18 3.31 9.67
N VAL A 226 -1.79 3.83 8.51
CA VAL A 226 -0.65 3.36 7.76
C VAL A 226 0.57 4.19 8.12
N LEU A 227 1.61 3.54 8.64
CA LEU A 227 2.91 4.15 8.84
C LEU A 227 3.76 3.87 7.61
N ILE A 228 4.34 4.92 7.02
CA ILE A 228 5.18 4.82 5.83
C ILE A 228 6.46 5.64 5.98
N LYS A 229 7.61 5.03 5.65
CA LYS A 229 8.88 5.74 5.50
C LYS A 229 9.10 6.07 4.03
N LEU A 230 9.34 7.35 3.75
CA LEU A 230 9.36 7.89 2.40
C LEU A 230 10.78 7.88 1.81
N ASP A 231 10.92 7.48 0.55
CA ASP A 231 12.21 7.48 -0.13
C ASP A 231 12.71 8.90 -0.34
N ALA A 232 12.15 9.65 -1.30
CA ALA A 232 12.48 11.05 -1.52
C ALA A 232 11.43 11.74 -2.38
N SER A 233 11.09 12.99 -2.06
CA SER A 233 10.12 13.78 -2.84
C SER A 233 10.72 14.52 -4.05
N VAL A 234 11.99 14.26 -4.38
CA VAL A 234 12.75 15.06 -5.35
C VAL A 234 12.42 14.78 -6.81
N ASN A 235 11.83 13.63 -7.14
CA ASN A 235 11.42 13.28 -8.50
C ASN A 235 10.34 12.19 -8.53
N MET A 236 9.75 12.00 -9.71
CA MET A 236 8.71 10.98 -9.95
C MET A 236 9.19 9.55 -9.65
N TYR A 237 10.47 9.24 -9.91
CA TYR A 237 11.00 7.89 -9.75
C TYR A 237 10.99 7.45 -8.28
N HIS A 238 11.42 8.31 -7.36
CA HIS A 238 11.41 8.01 -5.92
C HIS A 238 9.97 7.94 -5.37
N HIS A 239 9.13 8.90 -5.73
CA HIS A 239 7.71 8.88 -5.34
C HIS A 239 6.95 7.66 -5.84
N PHE A 240 7.25 7.23 -7.06
CA PHE A 240 6.66 6.02 -7.61
C PHE A 240 6.96 4.80 -6.74
N CYS A 241 8.18 4.70 -6.19
CA CYS A 241 8.55 3.62 -5.26
C CYS A 241 7.68 3.65 -4.00
N ASP A 242 7.41 4.81 -3.43
CA ASP A 242 6.61 4.93 -2.22
C ASP A 242 5.17 4.46 -2.47
N PHE A 243 4.54 4.97 -3.54
CA PHE A 243 3.15 4.64 -3.86
C PHE A 243 2.95 3.19 -4.31
N ILE A 244 3.88 2.60 -5.08
CA ILE A 244 3.73 1.19 -5.48
C ILE A 244 3.88 0.26 -4.28
N ASN A 245 4.78 0.57 -3.34
CA ASN A 245 4.93 -0.23 -2.13
C ASN A 245 3.76 -0.04 -1.17
N LEU A 246 3.17 1.16 -1.11
CA LEU A 246 1.92 1.41 -0.38
C LEU A 246 0.75 0.59 -0.98
N TYR A 247 0.61 0.59 -2.32
CA TYR A 247 -0.38 -0.23 -3.01
C TYR A 247 -0.16 -1.73 -2.77
N ALA A 248 1.08 -2.22 -2.85
CA ALA A 248 1.42 -3.59 -2.50
C ALA A 248 1.11 -3.92 -1.03
N SER A 249 1.26 -2.96 -0.13
CA SER A 249 0.90 -3.12 1.29
C SER A 249 -0.60 -3.27 1.49
N GLN A 250 -1.45 -2.59 0.71
CA GLN A 250 -2.90 -2.81 0.73
C GLN A 250 -3.27 -4.26 0.36
N HIS A 251 -2.56 -4.86 -0.60
CA HIS A 251 -2.74 -6.27 -0.95
C HIS A 251 -2.37 -7.21 0.20
N ILE A 252 -1.23 -6.98 0.86
CA ILE A 252 -0.77 -7.79 2.00
C ILE A 252 -1.72 -7.65 3.19
N ASN A 253 -2.15 -6.41 3.49
CA ASN A 253 -3.13 -6.12 4.53
C ASN A 253 -4.52 -6.70 4.21
N GLY A 254 -4.88 -6.78 2.92
CA GLY A 254 -6.18 -7.27 2.48
C GLY A 254 -7.30 -6.24 2.59
N SER A 255 -6.96 -4.95 2.51
CA SER A 255 -7.94 -3.86 2.53
C SER A 255 -7.54 -2.75 1.56
N VAL A 256 -8.54 -2.22 0.86
CA VAL A 256 -8.44 -1.05 -0.02
C VAL A 256 -9.21 0.16 0.50
N ASP A 257 -9.63 0.12 1.76
CA ASP A 257 -10.34 1.23 2.38
C ASP A 257 -9.54 2.53 2.25
N MET A 258 -10.26 3.64 2.06
CA MET A 258 -9.70 4.98 2.01
C MET A 258 -9.96 5.76 3.30
N ASP A 259 -10.86 5.31 4.18
CA ASP A 259 -11.05 5.92 5.50
C ASP A 259 -9.99 5.43 6.49
N ILE A 260 -8.74 5.74 6.16
CA ILE A 260 -7.54 5.40 6.92
C ILE A 260 -6.71 6.65 7.16
N ASP A 261 -5.94 6.68 8.23
CA ASP A 261 -4.92 7.72 8.41
C ASP A 261 -3.60 7.26 7.80
N ILE A 262 -2.80 8.22 7.33
CA ILE A 262 -1.42 7.95 6.90
C ILE A 262 -0.49 8.81 7.74
N LEU A 263 0.45 8.17 8.43
CA LEU A 263 1.52 8.84 9.15
C LEU A 263 2.80 8.76 8.31
N TRP A 264 3.25 9.91 7.82
CA TRP A 264 4.55 10.03 7.18
C TRP A 264 5.63 9.96 8.24
N TRP A 265 6.33 8.84 8.27
CA TRP A 265 7.52 8.63 9.09
C TRP A 265 8.70 9.35 8.45
N ASP A 266 8.65 10.68 8.43
CA ASP A 266 9.74 11.57 8.01
C ASP A 266 10.29 12.29 9.24
N THR A 267 11.59 12.14 9.44
CA THR A 267 12.31 12.66 10.60
C THR A 267 12.92 14.03 10.35
N TRP A 268 12.71 14.62 9.17
CA TRP A 268 13.26 15.95 8.86
C TRP A 268 12.51 17.07 9.58
N PHE A 269 13.24 18.00 10.19
CA PHE A 269 12.67 19.11 10.97
C PHE A 269 11.70 20.03 10.20
N ASN A 270 11.78 20.08 8.87
CA ASN A 270 10.87 20.86 8.02
C ASN A 270 9.63 20.06 7.56
N GLY A 271 9.40 18.88 8.14
CA GLY A 271 8.27 18.02 7.76
C GLY A 271 8.48 17.36 6.40
N PHE A 272 7.42 16.82 5.83
CA PHE A 272 7.46 16.24 4.50
C PHE A 272 6.89 17.22 3.47
N VAL A 273 7.74 17.66 2.54
CA VAL A 273 7.36 18.59 1.48
C VAL A 273 7.24 17.84 0.16
N ASP A 274 6.01 17.73 -0.36
CA ASP A 274 5.70 17.09 -1.64
C ASP A 274 4.86 18.00 -2.56
N PRO A 275 5.49 19.01 -3.18
CA PRO A 275 4.79 19.97 -4.01
C PRO A 275 4.40 19.40 -5.39
N THR A 276 5.02 18.28 -5.80
CA THR A 276 4.91 17.77 -7.18
C THR A 276 3.94 16.59 -7.30
N PHE A 277 3.96 15.66 -6.33
CA PHE A 277 3.16 14.43 -6.38
C PHE A 277 2.21 14.28 -5.19
N GLY A 278 2.06 15.32 -4.36
CA GLY A 278 1.23 15.27 -3.15
C GLY A 278 -0.25 14.96 -3.42
N ALA A 279 -0.75 15.28 -4.62
CA ALA A 279 -2.10 14.91 -5.03
C ALA A 279 -2.34 13.39 -5.06
N THR A 280 -1.28 12.58 -5.25
CA THR A 280 -1.37 11.12 -5.34
C THR A 280 -1.76 10.46 -4.02
N TRP A 281 -1.52 11.10 -2.87
CA TRP A 281 -1.99 10.61 -1.56
C TRP A 281 -3.50 10.42 -1.49
N ARG A 282 -4.28 11.21 -2.27
CA ARG A 282 -5.74 11.08 -2.37
C ARG A 282 -6.21 9.78 -3.01
N ALA A 283 -5.31 9.03 -3.66
CA ALA A 283 -5.62 7.69 -4.14
C ALA A 283 -5.62 6.65 -3.00
N PHE A 284 -5.03 6.95 -1.84
CA PHE A 284 -4.87 6.00 -0.75
C PHE A 284 -5.70 6.34 0.47
N THR A 285 -6.00 7.62 0.69
CA THR A 285 -6.78 8.07 1.82
C THR A 285 -7.65 9.28 1.46
N VAL A 286 -8.82 9.38 2.12
CA VAL A 286 -9.64 10.60 2.12
C VAL A 286 -9.24 11.58 3.24
N ASN A 287 -8.45 11.12 4.20
CA ASN A 287 -7.95 11.89 5.33
C ASN A 287 -6.66 12.63 4.96
N THR A 288 -6.31 13.67 5.72
CA THR A 288 -5.06 14.41 5.52
C THR A 288 -3.92 13.62 6.19
N PRO A 289 -2.82 13.33 5.48
CA PRO A 289 -1.66 12.67 6.10
C PRO A 289 -1.08 13.48 7.26
N HIS A 290 -0.59 12.77 8.26
CA HIS A 290 0.04 13.34 9.46
C HIS A 290 1.55 13.33 9.34
N GLU A 291 2.19 14.34 9.93
CA GLU A 291 3.65 14.41 9.99
C GLU A 291 4.18 13.90 11.33
N LEU A 292 5.22 13.06 11.29
CA LEU A 292 5.87 12.55 12.50
C LEU A 292 6.37 13.66 13.43
N ILE A 293 6.83 14.79 12.87
CA ILE A 293 7.35 15.91 13.66
C ILE A 293 6.31 16.59 14.56
N GLU A 294 5.02 16.49 14.22
CA GLU A 294 3.92 16.99 15.05
C GLU A 294 3.69 16.15 16.30
N LEU A 295 4.29 14.95 16.34
CA LEU A 295 4.21 13.99 17.44
C LEU A 295 5.43 14.07 18.38
N ASP A 296 6.35 15.00 18.15
CA ASP A 296 7.55 15.17 18.97
C ASP A 296 7.21 15.32 20.46
N GLY A 297 7.89 14.53 21.30
CA GLY A 297 7.67 14.54 22.74
C GLY A 297 6.41 13.83 23.24
N LYS A 298 5.56 13.28 22.35
CA LYS A 298 4.26 12.71 22.72
C LYS A 298 4.28 11.19 22.86
N MET A 299 3.46 10.66 23.76
CA MET A 299 3.06 9.26 23.78
C MET A 299 1.87 9.06 22.85
N VAL A 300 2.08 8.35 21.75
CA VAL A 300 1.11 8.15 20.67
C VAL A 300 0.67 6.71 20.66
N CYS A 301 -0.64 6.50 20.63
CA CYS A 301 -1.25 5.18 20.64
C CYS A 301 -2.02 4.92 19.35
N PHE A 302 -1.92 3.70 18.84
CA PHE A 302 -2.58 3.27 17.62
C PHE A 302 -3.56 2.14 17.95
N ARG A 303 -4.84 2.32 17.63
CA ARG A 303 -5.82 1.24 17.70
C ARG A 303 -5.48 0.16 16.68
N ASN A 304 -5.20 0.55 15.44
CA ASN A 304 -4.73 -0.33 14.38
C ASN A 304 -3.64 0.38 13.58
N ALA A 305 -2.51 -0.30 13.38
CA ALA A 305 -1.34 0.22 12.70
C ALA A 305 -0.83 -0.79 11.66
N MET A 306 -0.68 -0.34 10.42
CA MET A 306 -0.01 -1.09 9.36
C MET A 306 1.32 -0.42 9.04
N PHE A 307 2.41 -1.15 9.23
CA PHE A 307 3.75 -0.75 8.86
C PHE A 307 3.99 -1.18 7.41
N SER A 308 4.01 -0.23 6.48
CA SER A 308 4.01 -0.51 5.05
C SER A 308 5.29 -1.21 4.58
N MET A 309 5.25 -1.88 3.43
CA MET A 309 6.48 -2.20 2.70
C MET A 309 7.23 -0.91 2.32
N LEU A 310 8.54 -1.02 2.14
CA LEU A 310 9.44 0.13 1.96
C LEU A 310 10.18 0.08 0.63
N ALA A 311 10.46 1.27 0.08
CA ALA A 311 10.98 1.46 -1.27
C ALA A 311 12.33 0.80 -1.57
N ARG A 312 13.21 0.62 -0.57
CA ARG A 312 14.60 0.19 -0.77
C ARG A 312 14.93 -1.17 -0.17
N GLN A 313 13.91 -2.00 0.09
CA GLN A 313 14.09 -3.39 0.54
C GLN A 313 15.13 -4.14 -0.30
N ARG A 314 15.91 -5.01 0.33
CA ARG A 314 16.82 -5.90 -0.40
C ARG A 314 16.00 -6.86 -1.25
N PHE A 315 16.30 -6.89 -2.56
CA PHE A 315 15.44 -7.53 -3.55
C PHE A 315 13.99 -6.99 -3.53
N GLY A 316 13.80 -5.73 -3.13
CA GLY A 316 12.52 -5.03 -3.10
C GLY A 316 11.95 -4.73 -4.48
N LEU A 317 10.74 -4.19 -4.52
CA LEU A 317 10.13 -3.75 -5.78
C LEU A 317 10.85 -2.50 -6.33
N TYR A 318 10.94 -2.41 -7.65
CA TYR A 318 11.33 -1.24 -8.44
C TYR A 318 12.81 -0.80 -8.46
N TYR A 319 13.54 -0.73 -7.33
CA TYR A 319 14.91 -0.16 -7.36
C TYR A 319 15.93 -0.96 -8.20
N ASN A 320 15.60 -2.20 -8.63
CA ASN A 320 16.46 -3.05 -9.46
C ASN A 320 15.69 -4.01 -10.40
N MET A 321 14.47 -3.67 -10.84
CA MET A 321 13.58 -4.65 -11.49
C MET A 321 13.29 -4.34 -12.97
N PRO A 322 13.34 -5.32 -13.89
CA PRO A 322 12.87 -5.15 -15.26
C PRO A 322 11.33 -5.26 -15.28
N LEU A 323 10.62 -4.12 -15.30
CA LEU A 323 9.16 -4.06 -15.07
C LEU A 323 8.28 -4.04 -16.33
N VAL A 324 8.81 -4.48 -17.47
CA VAL A 324 8.05 -4.49 -18.71
C VAL A 324 6.94 -5.54 -18.61
N ARG A 325 5.67 -5.09 -18.62
CA ARG A 325 4.43 -5.92 -18.59
C ARG A 325 4.06 -6.57 -17.25
N SER A 326 4.48 -6.01 -16.12
CA SER A 326 4.04 -6.48 -14.79
C SER A 326 2.54 -6.26 -14.56
N GLY A 327 1.82 -7.30 -14.15
CA GLY A 327 0.41 -7.21 -13.75
C GLY A 327 0.21 -6.32 -12.52
N LEU A 328 1.11 -6.39 -11.54
CA LEU A 328 1.13 -5.50 -10.36
C LEU A 328 1.22 -4.02 -10.76
N ILE A 329 2.17 -3.67 -11.64
CA ILE A 329 2.34 -2.28 -12.10
C ILE A 329 1.16 -1.82 -12.95
N HIS A 330 0.63 -2.71 -13.80
CA HIS A 330 -0.57 -2.43 -14.57
C HIS A 330 -1.76 -2.14 -13.64
N ALA A 331 -2.00 -3.00 -12.64
CA ALA A 331 -3.07 -2.81 -11.66
C ALA A 331 -2.90 -1.50 -10.91
N PHE A 332 -1.70 -1.24 -10.37
CA PHE A 332 -1.38 0.03 -9.71
C PHE A 332 -1.71 1.26 -10.57
N SER A 333 -1.30 1.26 -11.84
CA SER A 333 -1.60 2.36 -12.77
C SER A 333 -3.11 2.60 -12.89
N ARG A 334 -3.89 1.53 -13.05
CA ARG A 334 -5.35 1.60 -13.16
C ARG A 334 -6.00 2.09 -11.87
N HIS A 335 -5.47 1.66 -10.72
CA HIS A 335 -5.91 2.10 -9.40
C HIS A 335 -5.72 3.61 -9.22
N ILE A 336 -4.51 4.12 -9.49
CA ILE A 336 -4.20 5.56 -9.37
C ILE A 336 -5.05 6.39 -10.33
N LEU A 337 -5.14 6.00 -11.60
CA LEU A 337 -5.91 6.74 -12.59
C LEU A 337 -7.39 6.83 -12.21
N HIS A 338 -7.98 5.72 -11.73
CA HIS A 338 -9.37 5.69 -11.32
C HIS A 338 -9.62 6.58 -10.09
N ARG A 339 -8.85 6.40 -9.01
CA ARG A 339 -9.08 7.13 -7.75
C ARG A 339 -8.78 8.62 -7.84
N LEU A 340 -7.83 9.01 -8.69
CA LEU A 340 -7.56 10.42 -8.98
C LEU A 340 -8.46 10.99 -10.08
N MET A 341 -9.41 10.20 -10.61
CA MET A 341 -10.33 10.58 -11.70
C MET A 341 -9.60 11.10 -12.95
N ILE A 342 -8.40 10.58 -13.23
CA ILE A 342 -7.58 10.99 -14.37
C ILE A 342 -8.11 10.28 -15.62
N ARG A 343 -8.74 11.06 -16.50
CA ARG A 343 -9.19 10.57 -17.81
C ARG A 343 -8.01 10.53 -18.77
N GLN A 344 -7.66 9.32 -19.22
CA GLN A 344 -6.71 9.14 -20.31
C GLN A 344 -7.45 9.13 -21.65
N ASN A 345 -7.47 10.28 -22.31
CA ASN A 345 -7.79 10.31 -23.74
C ASN A 345 -6.62 9.60 -24.43
N GLY A 346 -6.90 8.43 -25.00
CA GLY A 346 -5.92 7.58 -25.67
C GLY A 346 -5.14 8.31 -26.76
N PRO A 347 -4.19 7.64 -27.44
CA PRO A 347 -3.53 8.25 -28.58
C PRO A 347 -4.60 8.69 -29.59
N LEU A 348 -4.61 9.97 -29.93
CA LEU A 348 -5.46 10.47 -31.00
C LEU A 348 -4.91 9.88 -32.30
N LEU A 349 -5.75 9.20 -33.08
CA LEU A 349 -5.34 8.38 -34.25
C LEU A 349 -4.38 9.11 -35.21
N ASN A 350 -4.46 10.44 -35.29
CA ASN A 350 -3.66 11.28 -36.19
C ASN A 350 -2.76 12.29 -35.45
N LYS A 351 -2.47 12.10 -34.15
CA LYS A 351 -1.53 12.96 -33.42
C LYS A 351 -0.49 12.14 -32.67
N ILE A 352 0.77 12.55 -32.80
CA ILE A 352 1.87 12.05 -31.99
C ILE A 352 1.91 12.89 -30.72
N ARG A 353 1.83 12.25 -29.55
CA ARG A 353 2.11 12.90 -28.26
C ARG A 353 3.56 12.64 -27.91
N VAL A 354 4.36 13.69 -27.86
CA VAL A 354 5.74 13.63 -27.38
C VAL A 354 5.74 14.12 -25.93
N THR A 355 6.27 13.32 -25.01
CA THR A 355 6.55 13.75 -23.64
C THR A 355 8.06 13.81 -23.48
N LEU A 356 8.60 15.01 -23.28
CA LEU A 356 10.02 15.24 -23.03
C LEU A 356 10.25 15.36 -21.53
N LEU A 357 11.23 14.61 -21.00
CA LEU A 357 11.63 14.68 -19.60
C LEU A 357 12.88 15.56 -19.48
N SER A 358 12.68 16.85 -19.20
CA SER A 358 13.77 17.78 -18.89
C SER A 358 14.50 17.35 -17.60
N ARG A 359 15.82 17.53 -17.58
CA ARG A 359 16.63 17.27 -16.38
C ARG A 359 17.40 18.52 -16.00
N SER A 360 17.18 19.00 -14.78
CA SER A 360 17.90 20.11 -14.17
C SER A 360 19.26 19.73 -13.58
N THR A 361 19.83 18.58 -13.98
CA THR A 361 21.14 18.13 -13.50
C THR A 361 22.27 18.71 -14.36
N PRO A 362 23.48 18.94 -13.80
CA PRO A 362 24.63 19.39 -14.58
C PRO A 362 25.08 18.37 -15.65
N PHE A 363 24.69 17.10 -15.51
CA PHE A 363 25.02 16.01 -16.43
C PHE A 363 23.81 15.61 -17.27
N ARG A 364 24.07 15.11 -18.49
CA ARG A 364 23.04 14.56 -19.42
C ARG A 364 21.90 15.54 -19.74
N LYS A 365 22.24 16.81 -19.95
CA LYS A 365 21.30 17.83 -20.45
C LYS A 365 21.00 17.60 -21.93
N ILE A 366 19.76 17.85 -22.33
CA ILE A 366 19.36 17.92 -23.74
C ILE A 366 19.68 19.35 -24.19
N ILE A 367 20.77 19.52 -24.94
CA ILE A 367 21.33 20.85 -25.28
C ILE A 367 20.42 21.66 -26.21
N ASN A 368 19.46 21.01 -26.86
CA ASN A 368 18.50 21.61 -27.78
C ASN A 368 17.05 21.35 -27.36
N GLU A 369 16.79 21.23 -26.05
CA GLU A 369 15.44 21.02 -25.50
C GLU A 369 14.44 22.08 -25.97
N ASP A 370 14.90 23.33 -26.11
CA ASP A 370 14.08 24.46 -26.57
C ASP A 370 13.57 24.28 -28.01
N GLU A 371 14.26 23.50 -28.87
CA GLU A 371 13.83 23.22 -30.24
C GLU A 371 12.61 22.29 -30.32
N VAL A 372 12.31 21.58 -29.23
CA VAL A 372 11.21 20.59 -29.14
C VAL A 372 10.06 21.10 -28.26
N SER A 373 10.23 22.26 -27.63
CA SER A 373 9.31 22.83 -26.64
C SER A 373 8.35 23.90 -27.20
N GLN A 374 8.47 24.23 -28.50
CA GLN A 374 7.54 25.10 -29.25
C GLN A 374 6.40 24.26 -29.87
#